data_AF-A0A376FD43-F1
#
_entry.id   AF-A0A376FD43-F1
#
_cell.length_a   1.000
_cell.length_b   1.000
_cell.length_c   1.000
_cell.angle_alpha   90.00
_cell.angle_beta   90.00
_cell.angle_gamma   90.00
#
_symmetry.space_group_name_H-M   'P 1'
#
loop_
_entity.id
_entity.type
_entity.pdbx_description
1 polymer ?
#
loop_
_entity_poly.entity_id
_entity_poly.type
_entity_poly.pdbx_seq_one_letter_code
_entity_poly.pdbx_strand_id
1 'polypeptide(L)'
;MSSQQTLQDQLLNEMVQRIPQRDISAPWTKNGYRYRHIYEPGNEYPILPASVGVKRRMDEWDILLDANQRAATASFIPWAACPFRLTTR
;
A
#
# COMPACT_ATOMS: atom_id res chain seq x y z
N MET A 1 -2.19 15.87 -30.15
CA MET A 1 -2.67 14.83 -29.22
C MET A 1 -4.16 15.07 -28.91
N SER A 2 -5.03 15.10 -29.92
CA SER A 2 -6.39 15.65 -29.73
C SER A 2 -7.51 14.80 -30.34
N SER A 3 -7.19 13.85 -31.22
CA SER A 3 -8.20 13.04 -31.93
C SER A 3 -8.68 11.80 -31.16
N GLN A 4 -8.07 11.46 -30.02
CA GLN A 4 -8.35 10.22 -29.29
C GLN A 4 -8.66 10.41 -27.80
N GLN A 5 -8.90 11.64 -27.34
CA GLN A 5 -9.16 11.92 -25.92
C GLN A 5 -10.39 11.15 -25.41
N THR A 6 -11.47 11.13 -26.19
CA THR A 6 -12.70 10.39 -25.83
C THR A 6 -12.46 8.89 -25.63
N LEU A 7 -11.63 8.27 -26.48
CA LEU A 7 -11.29 6.86 -26.34
C LEU A 7 -10.39 6.62 -25.12
N GLN A 8 -9.45 7.53 -24.85
CA GLN A 8 -8.58 7.45 -23.68
C GLN A 8 -9.39 7.54 -22.38
N ASP A 9 -10.34 8.47 -22.31
CA ASP A 9 -11.22 8.64 -21.14
C ASP A 9 -12.10 7.41 -20.92
N GLN A 10 -12.63 6.81 -21.99
CA GLN A 10 -13.40 5.57 -21.91
C GLN A 10 -12.56 4.42 -21.36
N LEU A 11 -11.38 4.18 -21.92
CA LEU A 11 -10.48 3.13 -21.47
C LEU A 11 -10.00 3.36 -20.03
N LEU A 12 -9.70 4.61 -19.65
CA LEU A 12 -9.33 4.97 -18.28
C LEU A 12 -10.46 4.63 -17.31
N ASN A 13 -11.70 5.02 -17.63
CA ASN A 13 -12.86 4.71 -16.80
C ASN A 13 -13.09 3.20 -16.67
N GLU A 14 -12.96 2.44 -17.75
CA GLU A 14 -13.06 0.97 -17.70
C GLU A 14 -11.97 0.34 -16.83
N MET A 15 -10.72 0.82 -16.90
CA MET A 15 -9.63 0.32 -16.07
C MET A 15 -9.88 0.61 -14.59
N VAL A 16 -10.29 1.84 -14.26
CA VAL A 16 -10.57 2.25 -12.87
C VAL A 16 -11.73 1.46 -12.28
N GLN A 17 -12.79 1.19 -13.06
CA GLN A 17 -13.94 0.42 -12.58
C GLN A 17 -13.63 -1.05 -12.29
N ARG A 18 -12.62 -1.63 -12.93
CA ARG A 18 -12.22 -3.03 -12.71
C ARG A 18 -11.37 -3.21 -11.45
N ILE A 19 -10.77 -2.14 -10.93
CA ILE A 19 -9.89 -2.20 -9.77
C ILE A 19 -10.72 -2.04 -8.50
N PRO A 20 -10.61 -2.97 -7.53
CA PRO A 20 -11.30 -2.81 -6.26
C PRO A 20 -10.76 -1.59 -5.52
N GLN A 21 -11.65 -0.73 -5.03
CA GLN A 21 -11.29 0.48 -4.27
C GLN A 21 -10.52 0.19 -2.97
N ARG A 22 -10.71 -1.01 -2.41
CA ARG A 22 -9.98 -1.49 -1.26
C ARG A 22 -9.31 -2.80 -1.62
N ASP A 23 -7.98 -2.80 -1.60
CA ASP A 23 -7.19 -3.99 -1.85
C ASP A 23 -6.34 -4.34 -0.62
N ILE A 24 -6.27 -5.63 -0.32
CA ILE A 24 -5.50 -6.17 0.79
C ILE A 24 -4.65 -7.31 0.23
N SER A 25 -3.33 -7.14 0.30
CA SER A 25 -2.42 -8.18 -0.16
C SER A 25 -2.51 -9.42 0.74
N ALA A 26 -2.19 -10.58 0.16
CA ALA A 26 -1.95 -11.78 0.96
C ALA A 26 -0.85 -11.50 2.02
N PRO A 27 -1.04 -11.96 3.27
CA PRO A 27 -0.06 -11.74 4.32
C PRO A 27 1.19 -12.58 4.07
N TRP A 28 2.36 -11.96 4.16
CA TRP A 28 3.65 -12.63 4.00
C TRP A 28 4.51 -12.45 5.25
N THR A 29 5.41 -13.40 5.49
CA THR A 29 6.23 -13.43 6.72
C THR A 29 7.69 -13.15 6.39
N LYS A 30 8.33 -12.23 7.11
CA LYS A 30 9.76 -11.92 7.02
C LYS A 30 10.33 -11.54 8.38
N ASN A 31 11.49 -12.11 8.73
CA ASN A 31 12.20 -11.85 9.99
C ASN A 31 11.35 -12.09 11.25
N GLY A 32 10.42 -13.04 11.22
CA GLY A 32 9.52 -13.34 12.34
C GLY A 32 8.29 -12.43 12.46
N TYR A 33 8.11 -11.50 11.52
CA TYR A 33 6.98 -10.58 11.44
C TYR A 33 6.10 -10.89 10.23
N ARG A 34 4.80 -10.64 10.36
CA ARG A 34 3.82 -10.75 9.29
C ARG A 34 3.47 -9.36 8.76
N TYR A 35 3.51 -9.22 7.44
CA TYR A 35 3.23 -7.97 6.72
C TYR A 35 2.07 -8.16 5.76
N ARG A 36 1.37 -7.06 5.47
CA ARG A 36 0.41 -6.94 4.38
C ARG A 36 0.40 -5.50 3.87
N HIS A 37 0.00 -5.30 2.63
CA HIS A 37 -0.33 -3.97 2.12
C HIS A 37 -1.84 -3.80 2.17
N ILE A 38 -2.29 -2.66 2.70
CA ILE A 38 -3.69 -2.25 2.69
C ILE A 38 -3.78 -0.95 1.89
N TYR A 39 -4.61 -0.95 0.86
CA TYR A 39 -5.01 0.24 0.14
C TYR A 39 -6.38 0.65 0.64
N GLU A 40 -6.48 1.84 1.23
CA GLU A 40 -7.75 2.42 1.66
C GLU A 40 -8.35 3.28 0.55
N PRO A 41 -9.69 3.26 0.39
CA PRO A 41 -10.35 4.06 -0.63
C PRO A 41 -10.10 5.55 -0.39
N GLY A 42 -9.53 6.23 -1.38
CA GLY A 42 -9.17 7.66 -1.30
C GLY A 42 -7.71 7.94 -0.94
N ASN A 43 -6.93 6.91 -0.58
CA ASN A 43 -5.49 7.04 -0.36
C ASN A 43 -4.72 6.57 -1.60
N GLU A 44 -3.76 7.37 -2.05
CA GLU A 44 -2.93 7.06 -3.23
C GLU A 44 -1.84 6.02 -2.92
N TYR A 45 -1.50 5.83 -1.64
CA TYR A 45 -0.39 4.97 -1.22
C TYR A 45 -0.81 3.90 -0.21
N PRO A 46 -0.13 2.74 -0.20
CA PRO A 46 -0.44 1.66 0.72
C PRO A 46 -0.01 1.98 2.15
N ILE A 47 -0.80 1.50 3.09
CA ILE A 47 -0.40 1.36 4.48
C ILE A 47 0.24 -0.01 4.64
N LEU A 48 1.37 -0.09 5.36
CA LEU A 48 2.06 -1.34 5.69
C LEU A 48 1.91 -1.62 7.20
N PRO A 49 0.91 -2.41 7.61
CA PRO A 49 0.84 -2.95 8.95
C PRO A 49 1.83 -4.10 9.15
N ALA A 50 2.41 -4.18 10.34
CA ALA A 50 3.22 -5.29 10.80
C ALA A 50 2.60 -5.92 12.04
N SER A 51 2.70 -7.24 12.17
CA SER A 51 2.22 -8.00 13.32
C SER A 51 3.35 -8.91 13.83
N VAL A 52 3.58 -8.91 15.14
CA VAL A 52 4.67 -9.65 15.78
C VAL A 52 4.27 -11.11 15.96
N GLY A 53 5.00 -12.00 15.29
CA GLY A 53 4.95 -13.44 15.54
C GLY A 53 3.86 -14.23 14.81
N VAL A 54 4.14 -15.52 14.63
CA VAL A 54 3.20 -16.55 14.15
C VAL A 54 2.18 -16.95 15.24
N LYS A 55 2.32 -16.43 16.47
CA LYS A 55 1.65 -16.97 17.67
C LYS A 55 0.45 -16.13 18.14
N ARG A 56 -0.73 -16.75 17.95
CA ARG A 56 -1.95 -16.73 18.77
C ARG A 56 -3.02 -15.63 18.63
N ARG A 57 -2.74 -14.41 18.18
CA ARG A 57 -3.82 -13.45 17.85
C ARG A 57 -3.72 -13.04 16.38
N MET A 58 -4.72 -13.41 15.58
CA MET A 58 -4.80 -12.98 14.17
C MET A 58 -5.14 -11.49 14.02
N ASP A 59 -5.49 -10.82 15.13
CA ASP A 59 -6.23 -9.55 15.09
C ASP A 59 -5.41 -8.31 15.48
N GLU A 60 -4.19 -8.46 16.00
CA GLU A 60 -3.35 -7.32 16.40
C GLU A 60 -2.36 -6.97 15.27
N TRP A 61 -2.63 -5.84 14.62
CA TRP A 61 -1.82 -5.26 13.56
C TRP A 61 -1.42 -3.84 13.95
N ASP A 62 -0.12 -3.59 14.06
CA ASP A 62 0.42 -2.26 14.30
C ASP A 62 0.78 -1.60 12.95
N ILE A 63 0.44 -0.33 12.79
CA ILE A 63 0.81 0.44 11.60
C ILE A 63 2.30 0.76 11.69
N LEU A 64 3.12 0.02 10.93
CA LEU A 64 4.57 0.23 10.90
C LEU A 64 4.94 1.41 10.01
N LEU A 65 4.21 1.57 8.91
CA LEU A 65 4.48 2.59 7.92
C LEU A 65 3.19 3.03 7.23
N ASP A 66 2.90 4.33 7.32
CA ASP A 66 1.92 5.00 6.49
C ASP A 66 2.65 5.80 5.39
N ALA A 67 2.50 5.36 4.15
CA ALA A 67 3.12 6.02 3.01
C ALA A 67 2.38 7.31 2.61
N ASN A 68 1.10 7.48 2.97
CA ASN A 68 0.31 8.67 2.64
C ASN A 68 0.82 9.89 3.43
N GLN A 69 1.09 9.70 4.72
CA GLN A 69 1.68 10.75 5.56
C GLN A 69 3.05 11.22 5.04
N ARG A 70 3.83 10.30 4.47
CA ARG A 70 5.13 10.64 3.88
C ARG A 70 4.99 11.35 2.54
N ALA A 71 4.06 10.91 1.69
CA ALA A 71 3.75 11.57 0.42
C ALA A 71 3.23 12.99 0.63
N ALA A 72 2.51 13.26 1.72
CA ALA A 72 2.09 14.62 2.07
C ALA A 72 3.27 15.59 2.28
N THR A 73 4.47 15.08 2.60
CA THR A 73 5.66 15.90 2.87
C THR A 73 6.61 16.03 1.68
N ALA A 74 6.45 15.21 0.63
CA ALA A 74 7.38 15.18 -0.49
C ALA A 74 6.68 14.87 -1.82
N SER A 75 7.02 15.64 -2.86
CA SER A 75 6.48 15.51 -4.21
C SER A 75 6.77 14.15 -4.89
N PHE A 76 7.82 13.44 -4.46
CA PHE A 76 8.15 12.10 -4.95
C PHE A 76 8.99 11.32 -3.93
N ILE A 77 8.57 10.10 -3.56
CA ILE A 77 9.36 9.18 -2.74
C ILE A 77 9.47 7.82 -3.44
N PRO A 78 10.68 7.40 -3.84
CA PRO A 78 10.86 6.06 -4.36
C PRO A 78 10.71 5.03 -3.24
N TRP A 79 10.00 3.94 -3.50
CA TRP A 79 9.74 2.88 -2.51
C TRP A 79 11.03 2.34 -1.86
N ALA A 80 12.13 2.30 -2.64
CA ALA A 80 13.45 1.83 -2.23
C ALA A 80 14.18 2.78 -1.27
N ALA A 81 13.77 4.05 -1.16
CA ALA A 81 14.39 5.02 -0.25
C ALA A 81 13.88 4.93 1.19
N CYS A 82 12.98 3.99 1.51
CA CYS A 82 12.59 3.74 2.88
C CYS A 82 13.63 2.82 3.55
N PRO A 83 14.48 3.30 4.48
CA PRO A 83 15.33 2.42 5.26
C PRO A 83 14.42 1.58 6.17
N PHE A 84 14.11 0.37 5.72
CA PHE A 84 13.44 -0.64 6.52
C PHE A 84 14.46 -1.22 7.51
N ARG A 85 14.82 -0.40 8.50
CA ARG A 85 15.63 -0.84 9.63
C ARG A 85 14.69 -1.52 10.60
N LEU A 86 14.50 -2.82 10.43
CA LEU A 86 14.03 -3.63 11.54
C LEU A 86 15.05 -3.47 12.64
N THR A 87 14.72 -2.67 13.64
CA THR A 87 15.40 -2.71 14.93
C THR A 87 15.12 -4.09 15.52
N THR A 88 15.94 -5.06 15.13
CA THR A 88 16.22 -6.24 15.95
C THR A 88 16.84 -5.71 17.24
N ARG A 89 16.04 -5.65 18.29
CA ARG A 89 16.55 -5.78 19.66
C ARG A 89 16.58 -7.25 20.01
#